data_AF-A0A2J6PF67-F1
#
_entry.id   AF-A0A2J6PF67-F1
#
_cell.length_a   1.000
_cell.length_b   1.000
_cell.length_c   1.000
_cell.angle_alpha   90.00
_cell.angle_beta   90.00
_cell.angle_gamma   90.00
#
_symmetry.space_group_name_H-M   'P 1'
#
loop_
_entity.id
_entity.type
_entity.pdbx_description
1 polymer ?
#
loop_
_entity_poly.entity_id
_entity_poly.type
_entity_poly.pdbx_seq_one_letter_code
_entity_poly.pdbx_strand_id
1 'polypeptide(L)'
;MFSSCSQESGIVGSTPQLHLSREEECPFPGDVCQDRVQPVRLEYVGLSPRDYGVNLGSQVLVDHGVVCAPLKIDQFLLVGRTRNNDPEPWLNKMGVWFGRKFHDPSFNDTRIGIYGTLLATLNGPNRYSSEYSGNYMASYSRQQPAYDLNIFPIGVQGKESETIHPSLQRDDGAVFITMLQAGRSLYETSVPIEDPFYAAHKKYDGMEVYIPDYEATALGCVEQYRLCWNSRTSFCTNWASPEDAIGKLIALVYPNLTTDKELILGLGFVYPFFTTMASVDRYLHQRTGTQMLISSLFRAGDVVLDLKDHKEQWISEVKAWFITAFLNGRYSLLQTVRRTGSKRTGNEPEHMLKLCRMVLFQNNDYININFISLLACISVLLLICALSCAGAFAEVCSKVWKALSQSTYAKKLRDQVVGLYQAYNFHVLLLFLDAHLPFRRQRQTRFPQSLFWNRNRRWQFDQRLFPSSDWIRLRTLQPPSS
;
A
#
# COMPACT_ATOMS: atom_id res chain seq x y z
N MET A 1 -14.33 21.15 -7.35
CA MET A 1 -13.57 21.63 -6.17
C MET A 1 -13.57 20.53 -5.12
N PHE A 2 -12.51 19.73 -5.05
CA PHE A 2 -12.32 18.83 -3.91
C PHE A 2 -11.80 19.68 -2.75
N SER A 3 -12.58 19.82 -1.67
CA SER A 3 -12.01 20.33 -0.43
C SER A 3 -10.91 19.35 -0.02
N SER A 4 -9.73 19.89 0.27
CA SER A 4 -8.59 19.07 0.55
C SER A 4 -8.85 18.25 1.82
N CYS A 5 -9.04 16.94 1.69
CA CYS A 5 -8.92 16.02 2.83
C CYS A 5 -7.49 16.02 3.43
N SER A 6 -6.58 16.86 2.91
CA SER A 6 -5.25 17.13 3.46
C SER A 6 -5.24 18.19 4.56
N GLN A 7 -6.38 18.72 5.03
CA GLN A 7 -6.36 19.47 6.29
C GLN A 7 -5.78 18.52 7.35
N GLU A 8 -4.63 18.91 7.90
CA GLU A 8 -3.86 18.17 8.89
C GLU A 8 -4.78 17.74 10.04
N SER A 9 -5.40 16.57 9.92
CA SER A 9 -6.01 15.95 11.08
C SER A 9 -4.85 15.66 12.00
N GLY A 10 -4.80 16.22 13.20
CA GLY A 10 -3.68 16.06 14.14
C GLY A 10 -3.31 14.61 14.46
N ILE A 11 -4.15 13.65 14.08
CA ILE A 11 -3.91 12.20 14.22
C ILE A 11 -2.94 11.68 13.13
N VAL A 12 -2.83 12.39 12.02
CA VAL A 12 -2.21 11.96 10.78
C VAL A 12 -1.11 13.00 10.51
N GLY A 13 0.13 12.73 10.94
CA GLY A 13 1.28 13.62 10.70
C GLY A 13 1.37 14.13 9.25
N SER A 14 2.12 15.21 9.05
CA SER A 14 2.23 15.96 7.79
C SER A 14 2.26 15.03 6.57
N THR A 15 1.47 15.38 5.54
CA THR A 15 1.49 14.60 4.30
C THR A 15 2.87 14.74 3.66
N PRO A 16 3.59 13.64 3.40
CA PRO A 16 4.92 13.73 2.80
C PRO A 16 4.82 14.40 1.43
N GLN A 17 5.82 15.20 1.10
CA GLN A 17 5.87 15.90 -0.18
C GLN A 17 6.07 14.90 -1.31
N LEU A 18 5.13 14.88 -2.25
CA LEU A 18 5.23 14.09 -3.47
C LEU A 18 6.01 14.89 -4.51
N HIS A 19 7.11 14.33 -4.99
CA HIS A 19 7.85 14.85 -6.13
C HIS A 19 7.35 14.19 -7.41
N LEU A 20 7.16 14.99 -8.46
CA LEU A 20 6.80 14.54 -9.80
C LEU A 20 7.78 15.16 -10.79
N SER A 21 8.48 14.33 -11.54
CA SER A 21 9.38 14.73 -12.62
C SER A 21 9.02 14.00 -13.92
N ARG A 22 9.48 14.56 -15.04
CA ARG A 22 9.48 13.88 -16.34
C ARG A 22 10.87 13.36 -16.61
N GLU A 23 10.94 12.14 -17.12
CA GLU A 23 12.20 11.53 -17.56
C GLU A 23 12.36 11.72 -19.07
N GLU A 24 13.60 11.84 -19.52
CA GLU A 24 13.91 11.95 -20.95
C GLU A 24 13.91 10.57 -21.63
N GLU A 25 14.26 9.53 -20.88
CA GLU A 25 14.48 8.18 -21.41
C GLU A 25 13.41 7.20 -20.92
N CYS A 26 13.04 6.25 -21.79
CA CYS A 26 12.18 5.12 -21.44
C CYS A 26 12.79 4.35 -20.25
N PRO A 27 12.02 4.01 -19.19
CA PRO A 27 12.56 3.27 -18.06
C PRO A 27 12.98 1.83 -18.40
N PHE A 28 12.68 1.37 -19.61
CA PHE A 28 12.97 0.02 -20.08
C PHE A 28 14.11 0.02 -21.11
N PRO A 29 14.93 -1.05 -21.17
CA PRO A 29 16.10 -1.09 -22.05
C PRO A 29 15.77 -1.21 -23.55
N GLY A 30 14.57 -1.68 -23.91
CA GLY A 30 14.16 -1.81 -25.31
C GLY A 30 13.37 -0.61 -25.83
N ASP A 31 13.17 -0.55 -27.14
CA ASP A 31 12.25 0.41 -27.78
C ASP A 31 10.78 0.01 -27.54
N VAL A 32 10.37 -0.04 -26.28
CA VAL A 32 9.03 -0.52 -25.87
C VAL A 32 8.11 0.60 -25.42
N CYS A 33 8.64 1.80 -25.14
CA CYS A 33 7.83 2.96 -24.79
C CYS A 33 7.30 3.66 -26.05
N GLN A 34 6.11 4.28 -25.97
CA GLN A 34 5.59 5.09 -27.06
C GLN A 34 6.49 6.29 -27.35
N ASP A 35 6.68 6.58 -28.63
CA ASP A 35 7.49 7.71 -29.06
C ASP A 35 6.82 9.03 -28.63
N ARG A 36 7.64 10.04 -28.34
CA ARG A 36 7.21 11.42 -28.02
C ARG A 36 6.41 11.59 -26.72
N VAL A 37 6.18 10.51 -25.96
CA VAL A 37 5.60 10.61 -24.61
C VAL A 37 6.71 10.44 -23.59
N GLN A 38 6.98 11.49 -22.82
CA GLN A 38 7.95 11.44 -21.74
C GLN A 38 7.42 10.59 -20.58
N PRO A 39 8.19 9.63 -20.07
CA PRO A 39 7.86 8.92 -18.85
C PRO A 39 7.74 9.88 -17.66
N VAL A 40 6.98 9.47 -16.65
CA VAL A 40 6.84 10.22 -15.39
C VAL A 40 7.41 9.45 -14.24
N ARG A 41 8.13 10.16 -13.38
CA ARG A 41 8.67 9.65 -12.13
C ARG A 41 7.96 10.33 -10.97
N LEU A 42 7.40 9.52 -10.08
CA LEU A 42 6.81 9.97 -8.83
C LEU A 42 7.62 9.45 -7.67
N GLU A 43 7.92 10.31 -6.72
CA GLU A 43 8.77 9.94 -5.59
C GLU A 43 8.30 10.55 -4.28
N TYR A 44 8.45 9.74 -3.23
CA TYR A 44 8.60 10.22 -1.87
C TYR A 44 10.04 10.04 -1.44
N VAL A 45 10.64 11.09 -0.88
CA VAL A 45 12.03 11.09 -0.41
C VAL A 45 12.04 11.26 1.11
N GLY A 46 12.84 10.45 1.78
CA GLY A 46 13.10 10.56 3.21
C GLY A 46 11.91 10.14 4.08
N LEU A 47 11.06 9.21 3.64
CA LEU A 47 9.92 8.76 4.44
C LEU A 47 10.42 8.09 5.72
N SER A 48 10.11 8.72 6.84
CA SER A 48 10.32 8.17 8.16
C SER A 48 9.18 7.21 8.53
N PRO A 49 9.38 6.34 9.54
CA PRO A 49 8.27 5.56 10.11
C PRO A 49 7.07 6.42 10.54
N ARG A 50 7.30 7.68 10.91
CA ARG A 50 6.24 8.60 11.35
C ARG A 50 5.30 8.98 10.21
N ASP A 51 5.81 9.05 8.98
CA ASP A 51 5.00 9.34 7.81
C ASP A 51 3.99 8.20 7.53
N TYR A 52 4.38 6.97 7.89
CA TYR A 52 3.49 5.79 7.92
C TYR A 52 2.64 5.69 9.19
N GLY A 53 2.68 6.69 10.07
CA GLY A 53 1.91 6.74 11.31
C GLY A 53 2.48 5.90 12.45
N VAL A 54 3.78 5.56 12.41
CA VAL A 54 4.46 4.80 13.47
C VAL A 54 5.59 5.60 14.08
N ASN A 55 5.64 5.64 15.41
CA ASN A 55 6.83 6.12 16.09
C ASN A 55 7.79 4.94 16.37
N LEU A 56 8.72 4.68 15.45
CA LEU A 56 9.87 3.79 15.69
C LEU A 56 11.09 4.63 16.06
N GLY A 57 11.95 4.12 16.94
CA GLY A 57 13.27 4.71 17.23
C GLY A 57 14.30 4.51 16.10
N SER A 58 13.95 3.72 15.08
CA SER A 58 14.79 3.44 13.92
C SER A 58 15.13 4.70 13.12
N GLN A 59 16.41 4.80 12.72
CA GLN A 59 16.96 5.87 11.89
C GLN A 59 16.82 5.61 10.39
N VAL A 60 16.14 4.53 9.96
CA VAL A 60 15.97 4.23 8.53
C VAL A 60 14.88 5.11 7.93
N LEU A 61 15.26 5.80 6.86
CA LEU A 61 14.37 6.52 5.95
C LEU A 61 14.16 5.70 4.68
N VAL A 62 12.98 5.82 4.10
CA VAL A 62 12.57 5.13 2.88
C VAL A 62 12.36 6.16 1.78
N ASP A 63 13.09 6.01 0.69
CA ASP A 63 12.75 6.65 -0.57
C ASP A 63 11.95 5.62 -1.39
N HIS A 64 10.81 6.04 -1.92
CA HIS A 64 9.91 5.23 -2.73
C HIS A 64 9.68 5.96 -4.04
N GLY A 65 9.99 5.32 -5.15
CA GLY A 65 9.86 5.88 -6.48
C GLY A 65 9.12 4.94 -7.43
N VAL A 66 8.31 5.49 -8.32
CA VAL A 66 7.71 4.77 -9.45
C VAL A 66 7.94 5.56 -10.71
N VAL A 67 8.53 4.92 -11.73
CA VAL A 67 8.64 5.47 -13.09
C VAL A 67 7.71 4.71 -14.01
N CYS A 68 6.80 5.41 -14.68
CA CYS A 68 5.84 4.80 -15.61
C CYS A 68 5.92 5.43 -17.00
N ALA A 69 5.73 4.61 -18.02
CA ALA A 69 5.66 5.03 -19.42
C ALA A 69 4.58 4.24 -20.18
N PRO A 70 3.87 4.87 -21.14
CA PRO A 70 3.00 4.14 -22.05
C PRO A 70 3.79 3.21 -22.98
N LEU A 71 3.29 1.99 -23.19
CA LEU A 71 3.97 0.97 -23.97
C LEU A 71 3.45 0.89 -25.42
N LYS A 72 4.35 0.55 -26.35
CA LYS A 72 4.08 0.10 -27.72
C LYS A 72 3.58 -1.34 -27.68
N ILE A 73 2.27 -1.54 -27.50
CA ILE A 73 1.68 -2.89 -27.35
C ILE A 73 1.95 -3.78 -28.58
N ASP A 74 2.09 -3.20 -29.77
CA ASP A 74 2.32 -3.91 -31.03
C ASP A 74 3.44 -4.95 -31.02
N GLN A 75 4.46 -4.73 -30.18
CA GLN A 75 5.61 -5.63 -30.03
C GLN A 75 5.28 -6.87 -29.19
N PHE A 76 4.24 -6.79 -28.37
CA PHE A 76 3.78 -7.85 -27.47
C PHE A 76 2.55 -8.60 -28.04
N LEU A 77 2.07 -8.22 -29.22
CA LEU A 77 0.96 -8.89 -29.90
C LEU A 77 1.39 -10.24 -30.45
N LEU A 78 0.67 -11.28 -30.05
CA LEU A 78 0.77 -12.64 -30.57
C LEU A 78 -0.44 -12.91 -31.46
N VAL A 79 -0.18 -13.28 -32.72
CA VAL A 79 -1.23 -13.63 -33.68
C VAL A 79 -1.41 -15.14 -33.68
N GLY A 80 -2.58 -15.60 -33.21
CA GLY A 80 -3.00 -16.98 -33.39
C GLY A 80 -3.40 -17.22 -34.83
N ARG A 81 -2.68 -18.07 -35.56
CA ARG A 81 -3.21 -18.64 -36.80
C ARG A 81 -4.26 -19.68 -36.42
N THR A 82 -5.52 -19.41 -36.79
CA THR A 82 -6.55 -20.45 -36.82
C THR A 82 -6.09 -21.56 -37.76
N ARG A 83 -6.41 -22.81 -37.42
CA ARG A 83 -6.06 -23.96 -38.26
C ARG A 83 -6.84 -23.78 -39.56
N ASN A 84 -6.22 -24.03 -40.72
CA ASN A 84 -6.80 -23.81 -42.07
C ASN A 84 -8.18 -24.45 -42.32
N ASN A 85 -8.72 -25.24 -41.38
CA ASN A 85 -9.99 -25.94 -41.49
C ASN A 85 -11.09 -25.40 -40.56
N ASP A 86 -10.82 -24.34 -39.76
CA ASP A 86 -11.88 -23.69 -38.99
C ASP A 86 -12.72 -22.81 -39.93
N PRO A 87 -14.04 -23.04 -40.05
CA PRO A 87 -14.92 -22.34 -40.99
C PRO A 87 -15.13 -20.86 -40.66
N GLU A 88 -14.55 -20.35 -39.58
CA GLU A 88 -14.60 -18.94 -39.18
C GLU A 88 -13.20 -18.29 -39.24
N PRO A 89 -12.69 -17.97 -40.44
CA PRO A 89 -11.37 -17.35 -40.64
C PRO A 89 -11.25 -15.93 -40.04
N TRP A 90 -12.37 -15.34 -39.58
CA TRP A 90 -12.40 -14.04 -38.90
C TRP A 90 -12.05 -14.10 -37.41
N LEU A 91 -11.96 -15.28 -36.78
CA LEU A 91 -11.52 -15.42 -35.39
C LEU A 91 -9.99 -15.54 -35.28
N ASN A 92 -9.26 -14.62 -35.91
CA ASN A 92 -7.85 -14.41 -35.59
C ASN A 92 -7.77 -13.92 -34.15
N LYS A 93 -7.69 -14.85 -33.20
CA LYS A 93 -7.50 -14.53 -31.78
C LYS A 93 -6.11 -13.91 -31.65
N MET A 94 -6.08 -12.62 -31.33
CA MET A 94 -4.87 -11.94 -30.94
C MET A 94 -4.74 -11.98 -29.43
N GLY A 95 -3.53 -12.13 -28.92
CA GLY A 95 -3.24 -11.98 -27.50
C GLY A 95 -2.16 -10.95 -27.30
N VAL A 96 -2.21 -10.23 -26.19
CA VAL A 96 -1.06 -9.44 -25.72
C VAL A 96 -0.31 -10.30 -24.72
N TRP A 97 1.01 -10.42 -24.84
CA TRP A 97 1.83 -11.20 -23.93
C TRP A 97 3.17 -10.53 -23.60
N PHE A 98 3.32 -10.14 -22.34
CA PHE A 98 4.50 -9.48 -21.78
C PHE A 98 5.52 -10.47 -21.17
N GLY A 99 5.26 -11.77 -21.18
CA GLY A 99 6.14 -12.78 -20.60
C GLY A 99 7.18 -13.29 -21.60
N ARG A 100 8.34 -13.73 -21.12
CA ARG A 100 9.48 -14.16 -21.96
C ARG A 100 9.18 -15.37 -22.84
N LYS A 101 8.31 -16.29 -22.40
CA LYS A 101 8.09 -17.62 -23.00
C LYS A 101 7.82 -17.64 -24.51
N PHE A 102 7.05 -16.69 -25.04
CA PHE A 102 6.71 -16.67 -26.47
C PHE A 102 7.66 -15.84 -27.33
N HIS A 103 8.59 -15.13 -26.69
CA HIS A 103 9.52 -14.22 -27.36
C HIS A 103 10.96 -14.76 -27.35
N ASP A 104 11.27 -15.67 -26.43
CA ASP A 104 12.57 -16.34 -26.34
C ASP A 104 12.39 -17.87 -26.45
N PRO A 105 12.71 -18.47 -27.61
CA PRO A 105 12.62 -19.92 -27.81
C PRO A 105 13.51 -20.75 -26.87
N SER A 106 14.54 -20.13 -26.28
CA SER A 106 15.44 -20.81 -25.34
C SER A 106 14.90 -20.84 -23.90
N PHE A 107 13.84 -20.07 -23.62
CA PHE A 107 13.26 -19.97 -22.29
C PHE A 107 12.39 -21.20 -21.96
N ASN A 108 12.92 -22.09 -21.13
CA ASN A 108 12.29 -23.37 -20.77
C ASN A 108 11.73 -23.39 -19.32
N ASP A 109 11.28 -22.24 -18.79
CA ASP A 109 10.63 -22.23 -17.48
C ASP A 109 9.16 -22.71 -17.58
N THR A 110 8.82 -23.69 -16.74
CA THR A 110 7.48 -24.25 -16.63
C THR A 110 6.57 -23.44 -15.71
N ARG A 111 7.10 -22.46 -14.97
CA ARG A 111 6.30 -21.53 -14.16
C ARG A 111 5.56 -20.58 -15.08
N ILE A 112 4.26 -20.83 -15.24
CA ILE A 112 3.38 -20.00 -16.06
C ILE A 112 2.70 -19.00 -15.13
N GLY A 113 3.36 -17.86 -14.89
CA GLY A 113 2.61 -16.65 -14.57
C GLY A 113 1.71 -16.29 -15.76
N ILE A 114 0.61 -15.60 -15.50
CA ILE A 114 -0.19 -15.01 -16.57
C ILE A 114 0.40 -13.62 -16.84
N TYR A 115 1.02 -13.45 -18.01
CA TYR A 115 1.69 -12.20 -18.42
C TYR A 115 0.91 -11.49 -19.54
N GLY A 116 -0.36 -11.78 -19.70
CA GLY A 116 -1.09 -11.34 -20.86
C GLY A 116 -2.54 -11.78 -20.88
N THR A 117 -3.24 -11.37 -21.91
CA THR A 117 -4.65 -11.70 -22.12
C THR A 117 -4.97 -11.84 -23.61
N LEU A 118 -6.11 -12.47 -23.90
CA LEU A 118 -6.66 -12.51 -25.24
C LEU A 118 -7.44 -11.23 -25.53
N LEU A 119 -7.36 -10.78 -26.77
CA LEU A 119 -8.12 -9.69 -27.33
C LEU A 119 -9.22 -10.23 -28.25
N ALA A 120 -10.31 -9.48 -28.35
CA ALA A 120 -11.39 -9.74 -29.29
C ALA A 120 -11.06 -9.25 -30.71
N THR A 121 -10.14 -8.30 -30.83
CA THR A 121 -9.76 -7.63 -32.08
C THR A 121 -8.26 -7.70 -32.32
N LEU A 122 -7.81 -7.10 -33.43
CA LEU A 122 -6.38 -6.91 -33.73
C LEU A 122 -5.77 -5.68 -33.04
N ASN A 123 -6.47 -5.08 -32.07
CA ASN A 123 -6.07 -3.86 -31.36
C ASN A 123 -5.68 -2.69 -32.27
N GLY A 124 -6.36 -2.51 -33.41
CA GLY A 124 -6.10 -1.40 -34.31
C GLY A 124 -6.59 -0.06 -33.74
N PRO A 125 -6.12 1.10 -34.25
CA PRO A 125 -5.30 1.23 -35.45
C PRO A 125 -3.81 0.96 -35.21
N ASN A 126 -3.22 0.00 -35.91
CA ASN A 126 -1.82 -0.40 -35.79
C ASN A 126 -1.30 -1.05 -37.09
N ARG A 127 -0.11 -1.67 -37.05
CA ARG A 127 0.49 -2.33 -38.23
C ARG A 127 -0.33 -3.52 -38.79
N TYR A 128 -1.24 -4.08 -38.01
CA TYR A 128 -2.06 -5.25 -38.36
C TYR A 128 -3.48 -4.88 -38.80
N SER A 129 -4.01 -3.74 -38.38
CA SER A 129 -5.36 -3.28 -38.73
C SER A 129 -5.44 -1.76 -38.72
N SER A 130 -6.12 -1.17 -39.71
CA SER A 130 -6.49 0.26 -39.71
C SER A 130 -7.81 0.54 -39.00
N GLU A 131 -8.49 -0.49 -38.50
CA GLU A 131 -9.78 -0.34 -37.82
C GLU A 131 -9.60 0.10 -36.37
N TYR A 132 -10.44 1.02 -35.92
CA TYR A 132 -10.52 1.45 -34.53
C TYR A 132 -11.20 0.34 -33.72
N SER A 133 -10.40 -0.45 -33.00
CA SER A 133 -10.88 -1.63 -32.28
C SER A 133 -11.87 -1.27 -31.16
N GLY A 134 -11.80 -0.05 -30.60
CA GLY A 134 -12.84 0.41 -29.66
C GLY A 134 -14.24 0.52 -30.28
N ASN A 135 -14.38 0.61 -31.61
CA ASN A 135 -15.70 0.57 -32.27
C ASN A 135 -16.36 -0.81 -32.11
N TYR A 136 -15.57 -1.87 -32.23
CA TYR A 136 -16.03 -3.22 -31.97
C TYR A 136 -16.44 -3.35 -30.50
N MET A 137 -15.62 -2.85 -29.57
CA MET A 137 -15.91 -2.94 -28.14
C MET A 137 -17.15 -2.13 -27.72
N ALA A 138 -17.37 -0.96 -28.31
CA ALA A 138 -18.55 -0.14 -28.06
C ALA A 138 -19.85 -0.78 -28.59
N SER A 139 -19.78 -1.49 -29.72
CA SER A 139 -20.94 -2.12 -30.37
C SER A 139 -21.26 -3.52 -29.85
N TYR A 140 -20.28 -4.24 -29.30
CA TYR A 140 -20.40 -5.65 -28.92
C TYR A 140 -20.94 -5.84 -27.48
N SER A 141 -22.04 -6.60 -27.37
CA SER A 141 -22.68 -7.22 -26.19
C SER A 141 -22.74 -6.45 -24.85
N ARG A 142 -23.97 -6.21 -24.37
CA ARG A 142 -24.33 -5.56 -23.08
C ARG A 142 -23.73 -6.16 -21.80
N GLN A 143 -23.00 -7.26 -21.87
CA GLN A 143 -22.50 -7.98 -20.69
C GLN A 143 -21.05 -7.64 -20.31
N GLN A 144 -20.31 -6.89 -21.12
CA GLN A 144 -18.96 -6.47 -20.76
C GLN A 144 -18.96 -5.28 -19.78
N PRO A 145 -17.99 -5.21 -18.86
CA PRO A 145 -17.82 -4.03 -18.03
C PRO A 145 -17.47 -2.82 -18.89
N ALA A 146 -17.72 -1.63 -18.34
CA ALA A 146 -17.40 -0.39 -19.04
C ALA A 146 -15.90 -0.32 -19.40
N TYR A 147 -15.02 -0.86 -18.56
CA TYR A 147 -13.61 -1.13 -18.86
C TYR A 147 -13.11 -2.25 -17.93
N ASP A 148 -11.92 -2.78 -18.20
CA ASP A 148 -11.20 -3.65 -17.28
C ASP A 148 -9.74 -3.19 -17.11
N LEU A 149 -9.21 -3.30 -15.89
CA LEU A 149 -7.83 -2.93 -15.57
C LEU A 149 -7.10 -4.17 -15.07
N ASN A 150 -6.27 -4.73 -15.95
CA ASN A 150 -5.48 -5.92 -15.67
C ASN A 150 -4.06 -5.53 -15.30
N ILE A 151 -3.52 -6.16 -14.26
CA ILE A 151 -2.16 -5.93 -13.78
C ILE A 151 -1.35 -7.20 -14.06
N PHE A 152 -0.15 -7.05 -14.61
CA PHE A 152 0.73 -8.17 -14.90
C PHE A 152 2.10 -7.95 -14.25
N PRO A 153 2.77 -9.03 -13.79
CA PRO A 153 2.33 -10.43 -13.88
C PRO A 153 1.31 -10.83 -12.81
N ILE A 154 0.31 -11.65 -13.17
CA ILE A 154 -0.67 -12.17 -12.19
C ILE A 154 -0.14 -13.43 -11.52
N GLY A 155 -0.24 -13.48 -10.19
CA GLY A 155 -0.07 -14.71 -9.41
C GLY A 155 1.37 -15.17 -9.23
N VAL A 156 2.34 -14.30 -9.54
CA VAL A 156 3.76 -14.54 -9.30
C VAL A 156 4.14 -13.81 -8.02
N GLN A 157 4.88 -14.49 -7.14
CA GLN A 157 5.53 -13.89 -5.98
C GLN A 157 7.01 -14.34 -6.04
N GLY A 158 7.95 -13.44 -6.32
CA GLY A 158 9.39 -13.72 -6.20
C GLY A 158 10.27 -13.05 -7.26
N LYS A 159 11.41 -13.68 -7.62
CA LYS A 159 12.34 -13.21 -8.67
C LYS A 159 11.67 -13.21 -10.06
N GLU A 160 10.85 -12.19 -10.29
CA GLU A 160 9.98 -11.97 -11.43
C GLU A 160 10.73 -11.50 -12.69
N SER A 161 11.89 -10.88 -12.52
CA SER A 161 12.66 -10.29 -13.62
C SER A 161 13.02 -11.29 -14.71
N GLU A 162 13.28 -12.56 -14.39
CA GLU A 162 13.69 -13.54 -15.41
C GLU A 162 12.55 -14.00 -16.33
N THR A 163 11.30 -13.79 -15.91
CA THR A 163 10.10 -14.34 -16.54
C THR A 163 9.36 -13.35 -17.44
N ILE A 164 9.56 -12.05 -17.24
CA ILE A 164 9.03 -10.99 -18.10
C ILE A 164 9.88 -10.84 -19.37
N HIS A 165 9.31 -10.28 -20.43
CA HIS A 165 10.00 -10.02 -21.69
C HIS A 165 11.33 -9.26 -21.47
N PRO A 166 12.45 -9.67 -22.10
CA PRO A 166 13.77 -9.04 -21.90
C PRO A 166 13.77 -7.52 -22.05
N SER A 167 13.04 -7.00 -23.03
CA SER A 167 12.91 -5.55 -23.24
C SER A 167 12.15 -4.80 -22.14
N LEU A 168 11.50 -5.49 -21.20
CA LEU A 168 10.84 -4.94 -20.02
C LEU A 168 11.60 -5.26 -18.72
N GLN A 169 12.70 -6.01 -18.79
CA GLN A 169 13.44 -6.44 -17.61
C GLN A 169 14.19 -5.26 -16.98
N ARG A 170 14.17 -5.23 -15.65
CA ARG A 170 14.94 -4.33 -14.80
C ARG A 170 15.54 -5.12 -13.65
N ASP A 171 16.75 -4.73 -13.28
CA ASP A 171 17.52 -5.27 -12.15
C ASP A 171 17.48 -4.34 -10.93
N ASP A 172 17.02 -3.11 -11.10
CA ASP A 172 16.97 -2.06 -10.09
C ASP A 172 15.56 -1.73 -9.59
N GLY A 173 14.56 -2.56 -9.88
CA GLY A 173 13.17 -2.33 -9.47
C GLY A 173 12.24 -3.50 -9.73
N ALA A 174 11.05 -3.43 -9.15
CA ALA A 174 9.93 -4.32 -9.45
C ALA A 174 9.19 -3.79 -10.68
N VAL A 175 9.02 -4.63 -11.70
CA VAL A 175 8.32 -4.26 -12.94
C VAL A 175 6.89 -4.76 -12.90
N PHE A 176 5.94 -3.87 -13.18
CA PHE A 176 4.54 -4.24 -13.37
C PHE A 176 3.98 -3.53 -14.60
N ILE A 177 3.03 -4.18 -15.28
CA ILE A 177 2.29 -3.61 -16.40
C ILE A 177 0.84 -3.43 -15.99
N THR A 178 0.32 -2.23 -16.18
CA THR A 178 -1.10 -1.93 -16.05
C THR A 178 -1.70 -1.83 -17.44
N MET A 179 -2.59 -2.75 -17.78
CA MET A 179 -3.26 -2.81 -19.08
C MET A 179 -4.74 -2.45 -18.94
N LEU A 180 -5.14 -1.38 -19.61
CA LEU A 180 -6.52 -0.93 -19.70
C LEU A 180 -7.16 -1.59 -20.92
N GLN A 181 -8.16 -2.44 -20.70
CA GLN A 181 -9.08 -2.86 -21.74
C GLN A 181 -10.25 -1.89 -21.76
N ALA A 182 -10.39 -1.17 -22.88
CA ALA A 182 -11.31 -0.05 -22.99
C ALA A 182 -12.78 -0.45 -22.81
N GLY A 183 -13.12 -1.71 -23.09
CA GLY A 183 -14.47 -2.25 -22.91
C GLY A 183 -15.51 -1.39 -23.63
N ARG A 184 -16.63 -1.12 -22.97
CA ARG A 184 -17.72 -0.31 -23.53
C ARG A 184 -17.54 1.20 -23.31
N SER A 185 -16.35 1.65 -22.88
CA SER A 185 -16.12 3.05 -22.54
C SER A 185 -16.40 3.98 -23.72
N LEU A 186 -17.14 5.04 -23.46
CA LEU A 186 -17.35 6.18 -24.36
C LEU A 186 -16.87 7.44 -23.65
N TYR A 187 -16.36 8.42 -24.39
CA TYR A 187 -15.86 9.67 -23.82
C TYR A 187 -16.70 10.85 -24.29
N GLU A 188 -17.39 11.50 -23.37
CA GLU A 188 -18.13 12.73 -23.64
C GLU A 188 -17.17 13.92 -23.52
N THR A 189 -16.58 14.30 -24.65
CA THR A 189 -15.63 15.42 -24.75
C THR A 189 -15.87 16.15 -26.07
N SER A 190 -15.60 17.45 -26.10
CA SER A 190 -15.70 18.26 -27.32
C SER A 190 -14.52 18.06 -28.27
N VAL A 191 -13.38 17.54 -27.76
CA VAL A 191 -12.12 17.37 -28.50
C VAL A 191 -11.65 15.92 -28.44
N PRO A 192 -10.88 15.46 -29.45
CA PRO A 192 -10.18 14.18 -29.41
C PRO A 192 -9.29 14.04 -28.17
N ILE A 193 -9.09 12.79 -27.72
CA ILE A 193 -8.23 12.46 -26.58
C ILE A 193 -6.90 11.93 -27.13
N GLU A 194 -5.85 12.74 -26.94
CA GLU A 194 -4.47 12.47 -27.37
C GLU A 194 -3.68 11.71 -26.28
N ASP A 195 -4.32 11.40 -25.15
CA ASP A 195 -3.73 10.63 -24.07
C ASP A 195 -3.41 9.19 -24.54
N PRO A 196 -2.16 8.71 -24.43
CA PRO A 196 -1.76 7.40 -24.95
C PRO A 196 -2.40 6.20 -24.24
N PHE A 197 -2.90 6.38 -23.03
CA PHE A 197 -3.59 5.34 -22.27
C PHE A 197 -5.10 5.37 -22.53
N TYR A 198 -5.68 6.54 -22.79
CA TYR A 198 -7.12 6.74 -23.04
C TYR A 198 -7.47 7.14 -24.49
N ALA A 199 -6.55 6.95 -25.43
CA ALA A 199 -6.62 7.49 -26.79
C ALA A 199 -7.98 7.27 -27.45
N ALA A 200 -8.57 8.34 -27.97
CA ALA A 200 -9.90 8.32 -28.58
C ALA A 200 -10.04 9.48 -29.58
N HIS A 201 -9.90 9.19 -30.86
CA HIS A 201 -9.94 10.20 -31.93
C HIS A 201 -11.17 10.11 -32.83
N LYS A 202 -11.87 8.97 -32.79
CA LYS A 202 -13.06 8.73 -33.62
C LYS A 202 -14.33 9.00 -32.82
N LYS A 203 -15.26 9.78 -33.39
CA LYS A 203 -16.62 9.93 -32.86
C LYS A 203 -17.45 8.66 -33.11
N TYR A 204 -18.32 8.33 -32.18
CA TYR A 204 -19.30 7.27 -32.36
C TYR A 204 -20.42 7.75 -33.31
N ASP A 205 -20.77 6.95 -34.31
CA ASP A 205 -21.65 7.38 -35.40
C ASP A 205 -22.99 7.94 -34.88
N GLY A 206 -23.26 9.21 -35.23
CA GLY A 206 -24.48 9.91 -34.84
C GLY A 206 -24.52 10.43 -33.39
N MET A 207 -23.41 10.36 -32.63
CA MET A 207 -23.32 10.86 -31.26
C MET A 207 -22.13 11.80 -31.06
N GLU A 208 -22.25 12.73 -30.11
CA GLU A 208 -21.17 13.64 -29.68
C GLU A 208 -20.28 13.00 -28.59
N VAL A 209 -19.92 11.73 -28.78
CA VAL A 209 -19.01 10.99 -27.89
C VAL A 209 -17.90 10.32 -28.70
N TYR A 210 -16.72 10.22 -28.13
CA TYR A 210 -15.57 9.55 -28.74
C TYR A 210 -15.49 8.09 -28.28
N ILE A 211 -15.10 7.21 -29.19
CA ILE A 211 -14.76 5.83 -28.88
C ILE A 211 -13.25 5.67 -28.67
N PRO A 212 -12.83 4.75 -27.80
CA PRO A 212 -11.43 4.36 -27.68
C PRO A 212 -10.87 3.98 -29.05
N ASP A 213 -9.62 4.32 -29.31
CA ASP A 213 -8.94 3.88 -30.52
C ASP A 213 -8.67 2.38 -30.45
N TYR A 214 -8.15 1.94 -29.31
CA TYR A 214 -7.66 0.60 -29.05
C TYR A 214 -8.62 -0.18 -28.14
N GLU A 215 -8.70 -1.50 -28.33
CA GLU A 215 -9.33 -2.41 -27.38
C GLU A 215 -8.53 -2.44 -26.07
N ALA A 216 -7.20 -2.42 -26.15
CA ALA A 216 -6.30 -2.44 -25.02
C ALA A 216 -5.13 -1.46 -25.18
N THR A 217 -4.83 -0.71 -24.11
CA THR A 217 -3.64 0.14 -23.93
C THR A 217 -2.90 -0.27 -22.66
N ALA A 218 -1.64 0.13 -22.50
CA ALA A 218 -0.81 -0.35 -21.39
C ALA A 218 0.23 0.68 -20.95
N LEU A 219 0.45 0.72 -19.64
CA LEU A 219 1.55 1.42 -18.99
C LEU A 219 2.50 0.38 -18.41
N GLY A 220 3.79 0.53 -18.68
CA GLY A 220 4.84 -0.21 -18.00
C GLY A 220 5.42 0.66 -16.90
N CYS A 221 5.54 0.11 -15.70
CA CYS A 221 6.03 0.81 -14.53
C CYS A 221 7.17 0.05 -13.86
N VAL A 222 8.13 0.80 -13.33
CA VAL A 222 9.25 0.31 -12.51
C VAL A 222 9.14 0.95 -11.14
N GLU A 223 8.84 0.13 -10.14
CA GLU A 223 8.77 0.53 -8.73
C GLU A 223 10.09 0.24 -8.03
N GLN A 224 10.65 1.27 -7.39
CA GLN A 224 11.98 1.24 -6.80
C GLN A 224 11.95 1.76 -5.37
N TYR A 225 12.84 1.22 -4.55
CA TYR A 225 13.07 1.65 -3.18
C TYR A 225 14.54 1.92 -2.95
N ARG A 226 14.82 2.95 -2.17
CA ARG A 226 16.15 3.23 -1.61
C ARG A 226 16.01 3.44 -0.12
N LEU A 227 16.80 2.71 0.67
CA LEU A 227 16.76 2.81 2.13
C LEU A 227 18.01 3.51 2.63
N CYS A 228 17.82 4.53 3.45
CA CYS A 228 18.89 5.36 3.98
C CYS A 228 18.99 5.21 5.50
N TRP A 229 20.19 4.94 6.02
CA TRP A 229 20.47 4.88 7.45
C TRP A 229 20.91 6.26 7.94
N ASN A 230 20.05 6.97 8.67
CA ASN A 230 20.33 8.31 9.17
C ASN A 230 21.17 8.30 10.45
N SER A 231 22.44 7.88 10.33
CA SER A 231 23.44 7.94 11.42
C SER A 231 24.50 9.03 11.19
N ARG A 232 25.57 9.04 12.00
CA ARG A 232 26.68 10.01 11.88
C ARG A 232 27.29 10.05 10.47
N THR A 233 27.30 8.91 9.78
CA THR A 233 27.58 8.83 8.34
C THR A 233 26.31 8.32 7.67
N SER A 234 25.53 9.21 7.08
CA SER A 234 24.37 8.80 6.30
C SER A 234 24.84 7.99 5.09
N PHE A 235 24.29 6.80 4.92
CA PHE A 235 24.50 6.01 3.72
C PHE A 235 23.15 5.47 3.25
N CYS A 236 23.02 5.33 1.94
CA CYS A 236 21.83 4.82 1.30
C CYS A 236 22.18 3.62 0.43
N THR A 237 21.23 2.70 0.28
CA THR A 237 21.33 1.71 -0.80
C THR A 237 21.22 2.40 -2.16
N ASN A 238 21.60 1.70 -3.23
CA ASN A 238 21.11 2.09 -4.55
C ASN A 238 19.60 1.81 -4.64
N TRP A 239 18.93 2.40 -5.63
CA TRP A 239 17.57 2.02 -6.00
C TRP A 239 17.54 0.52 -6.34
N ALA A 240 16.53 -0.17 -5.82
CA ALA A 240 16.35 -1.60 -6.02
C ALA A 240 14.88 -2.01 -5.85
N SER A 241 14.57 -3.27 -6.13
CA SER A 241 13.32 -3.89 -5.73
C SER A 241 13.12 -3.83 -4.19
N PRO A 242 11.89 -3.95 -3.67
CA PRO A 242 11.63 -3.96 -2.23
C PRO A 242 12.53 -4.93 -1.44
N GLU A 243 12.61 -6.18 -1.91
CA GLU A 243 13.35 -7.25 -1.25
C GLU A 243 14.87 -6.98 -1.29
N ASP A 244 15.38 -6.55 -2.44
CA ASP A 244 16.79 -6.25 -2.63
C ASP A 244 17.23 -5.02 -1.84
N ALA A 245 16.41 -3.97 -1.78
CA ALA A 245 16.71 -2.77 -1.00
C ALA A 245 16.89 -3.11 0.48
N ILE A 246 15.99 -3.94 1.03
CA ILE A 246 16.05 -4.39 2.42
C ILE A 246 17.26 -5.30 2.64
N GLY A 247 17.49 -6.27 1.76
CA GLY A 247 18.64 -7.18 1.83
C GLY A 247 19.97 -6.44 1.79
N LYS A 248 20.11 -5.46 0.88
CA LYS A 248 21.30 -4.59 0.77
C LYS A 248 21.49 -3.76 2.03
N LEU A 249 20.43 -3.16 2.59
CA LEU A 249 20.55 -2.39 3.82
C LEU A 249 20.96 -3.27 5.01
N ILE A 250 20.37 -4.46 5.15
CA ILE A 250 20.75 -5.41 6.20
C ILE A 250 22.24 -5.76 6.07
N ALA A 251 22.73 -6.03 4.85
CA ALA A 251 24.14 -6.33 4.62
C ALA A 251 25.06 -5.16 5.02
N LEU A 252 24.66 -3.92 4.73
CA LEU A 252 25.42 -2.72 5.10
C LEU A 252 25.44 -2.48 6.62
N VAL A 253 24.35 -2.76 7.32
CA VAL A 253 24.24 -2.51 8.77
C VAL A 253 24.63 -3.73 9.61
N TYR A 254 24.88 -4.90 8.98
CA TYR A 254 25.12 -6.18 9.68
C TYR A 254 26.16 -6.11 10.81
N PRO A 255 27.31 -5.42 10.66
CA PRO A 255 28.29 -5.29 11.74
C PRO A 255 27.75 -4.61 13.00
N ASN A 256 26.76 -3.73 12.86
CA ASN A 256 26.13 -2.99 13.96
C ASN A 256 24.80 -3.62 14.43
N LEU A 257 24.23 -4.54 13.64
CA LEU A 257 22.92 -5.16 13.89
C LEU A 257 22.93 -6.06 15.14
N THR A 258 24.06 -6.63 15.56
CA THR A 258 24.10 -7.59 16.68
C THR A 258 23.73 -6.98 18.03
N THR A 259 23.84 -5.66 18.18
CA THR A 259 23.54 -4.97 19.45
C THR A 259 22.17 -4.29 19.47
N ASP A 260 21.60 -3.95 18.31
CA ASP A 260 20.35 -3.21 18.21
C ASP A 260 19.17 -4.12 17.83
N LYS A 261 18.49 -4.66 18.85
CA LYS A 261 17.32 -5.54 18.66
C LYS A 261 16.14 -4.82 18.00
N GLU A 262 15.97 -3.52 18.23
CA GLU A 262 14.88 -2.75 17.65
C GLU A 262 15.09 -2.60 16.14
N LEU A 263 16.35 -2.37 15.74
CA LEU A 263 16.73 -2.33 14.34
C LEU A 263 16.47 -3.66 13.62
N ILE A 264 16.86 -4.79 14.23
CA ILE A 264 16.59 -6.13 13.66
C ILE A 264 15.10 -6.30 13.40
N LEU A 265 14.25 -5.93 14.37
CA LEU A 265 12.80 -6.05 14.24
C LEU A 265 12.22 -5.08 13.21
N GLY A 266 12.76 -3.85 13.15
CA GLY A 266 12.40 -2.86 12.14
C GLY A 266 12.67 -3.39 10.73
N LEU A 267 13.91 -3.81 10.46
CA LEU A 267 14.34 -4.32 9.15
C LEU A 267 13.75 -5.68 8.80
N GLY A 268 13.50 -6.53 9.79
CA GLY A 268 12.92 -7.86 9.58
C GLY A 268 11.40 -7.88 9.42
N PHE A 269 10.69 -6.81 9.79
CA PHE A 269 9.23 -6.78 9.72
C PHE A 269 8.66 -5.46 9.23
N VAL A 270 9.00 -4.34 9.86
CA VAL A 270 8.31 -3.07 9.64
C VAL A 270 8.61 -2.48 8.26
N TYR A 271 9.89 -2.43 7.86
CA TYR A 271 10.27 -1.95 6.53
C TYR A 271 9.83 -2.88 5.38
N PRO A 272 9.93 -4.22 5.50
CA PRO A 272 9.27 -5.14 4.58
C PRO A 272 7.76 -4.86 4.46
N PHE A 273 7.09 -4.61 5.59
CA PHE A 273 5.66 -4.28 5.58
C PHE A 273 5.39 -2.97 4.83
N PHE A 274 6.18 -1.91 5.07
CA PHE A 274 6.00 -0.61 4.39
C PHE A 274 6.18 -0.74 2.90
N THR A 275 7.33 -1.26 2.46
CA THR A 275 7.63 -1.42 1.04
C THR A 275 6.62 -2.33 0.35
N THR A 276 6.18 -3.40 1.01
CA THR A 276 5.17 -4.31 0.45
C THR A 276 3.78 -3.67 0.39
N MET A 277 3.26 -3.11 1.48
CA MET A 277 1.86 -2.64 1.55
C MET A 277 1.66 -1.26 0.91
N ALA A 278 2.73 -0.49 0.78
CA ALA A 278 2.73 0.78 0.04
C ALA A 278 3.07 0.63 -1.44
N SER A 279 3.39 -0.58 -1.91
CA SER A 279 3.65 -0.87 -3.32
C SER A 279 2.43 -0.58 -4.19
N VAL A 280 2.65 0.13 -5.29
CA VAL A 280 1.63 0.41 -6.31
C VAL A 280 1.17 -0.87 -6.97
N ASP A 281 2.11 -1.74 -7.34
CA ASP A 281 1.79 -3.04 -7.94
C ASP A 281 0.86 -3.85 -7.03
N ARG A 282 1.23 -4.01 -5.76
CA ARG A 282 0.41 -4.74 -4.79
C ARG A 282 -0.95 -4.09 -4.59
N TYR A 283 -0.99 -2.76 -4.49
CA TYR A 283 -2.24 -2.01 -4.34
C TYR A 283 -3.20 -2.29 -5.51
N LEU A 284 -2.70 -2.24 -6.74
CA LEU A 284 -3.52 -2.47 -7.93
C LEU A 284 -3.98 -3.94 -8.00
N HIS A 285 -3.09 -4.90 -7.73
CA HIS A 285 -3.44 -6.32 -7.66
C HIS A 285 -4.54 -6.64 -6.62
N GLN A 286 -4.54 -5.96 -5.48
CA GLN A 286 -5.57 -6.14 -4.44
C GLN A 286 -6.93 -5.60 -4.86
N ARG A 287 -6.97 -4.77 -5.91
CA ARG A 287 -8.16 -4.05 -6.35
C ARG A 287 -8.61 -4.44 -7.74
N THR A 288 -7.97 -5.41 -8.40
CA THR A 288 -8.38 -5.95 -9.70
C THR A 288 -9.86 -6.32 -9.68
N GLY A 289 -10.62 -5.85 -10.67
CA GLY A 289 -12.08 -5.98 -10.72
C GLY A 289 -12.88 -4.92 -9.94
N THR A 290 -12.23 -3.90 -9.38
CA THR A 290 -12.88 -2.70 -8.83
C THR A 290 -12.56 -1.46 -9.67
N GLN A 291 -13.40 -0.42 -9.60
CA GLN A 291 -13.14 0.85 -10.28
C GLN A 291 -11.90 1.54 -9.69
N MET A 292 -10.75 1.37 -10.34
CA MET A 292 -9.44 1.85 -9.84
C MET A 292 -9.00 3.17 -10.43
N LEU A 293 -9.65 3.62 -11.50
CA LEU A 293 -9.27 4.83 -12.23
C LEU A 293 -10.02 6.04 -11.67
N ILE A 294 -9.34 7.18 -11.54
CA ILE A 294 -9.96 8.51 -11.33
C ILE A 294 -11.05 8.71 -12.38
N SER A 295 -10.81 8.34 -13.63
CA SER A 295 -11.81 8.42 -14.71
C SER A 295 -13.12 7.70 -14.38
N SER A 296 -13.14 6.75 -13.44
CA SER A 296 -14.36 6.07 -12.98
C SER A 296 -15.24 6.91 -12.07
N LEU A 297 -14.66 7.87 -11.35
CA LEU A 297 -15.42 8.79 -10.49
C LEU A 297 -16.32 9.72 -11.31
N PHE A 298 -16.01 9.89 -12.59
CA PHE A 298 -16.72 10.77 -13.52
C PHE A 298 -17.54 9.98 -14.55
N ARG A 299 -17.93 8.73 -14.24
CA ARG A 299 -18.72 7.90 -15.17
C ARG A 299 -20.22 7.98 -14.90
N ALA A 300 -21.00 8.08 -15.97
CA ALA A 300 -22.43 7.78 -16.01
C ALA A 300 -22.66 6.52 -16.85
N GLY A 301 -22.69 5.36 -16.19
CA GLY A 301 -22.74 4.07 -16.88
C GLY A 301 -21.45 3.80 -17.65
N ASP A 302 -21.57 3.66 -18.97
CA ASP A 302 -20.43 3.41 -19.88
C ASP A 302 -19.75 4.69 -20.36
N VAL A 303 -20.34 5.86 -20.10
CA VAL A 303 -19.83 7.16 -20.55
C VAL A 303 -18.95 7.79 -19.47
N VAL A 304 -17.75 8.19 -19.84
CA VAL A 304 -16.84 9.03 -19.06
C VAL A 304 -17.16 10.49 -19.40
N LEU A 305 -17.68 11.22 -18.40
CA LEU A 305 -18.26 12.56 -18.60
C LEU A 305 -17.22 13.68 -18.65
N ASP A 306 -16.08 13.51 -17.99
CA ASP A 306 -15.09 14.58 -17.85
C ASP A 306 -13.70 13.98 -17.60
N LEU A 307 -12.88 13.93 -18.65
CA LEU A 307 -11.44 13.74 -18.47
C LEU A 307 -10.82 15.08 -18.13
N LYS A 308 -10.19 15.16 -16.96
CA LYS A 308 -9.60 16.39 -16.45
C LYS A 308 -8.53 16.94 -17.40
N ASP A 309 -7.80 16.05 -18.06
CA ASP A 309 -6.77 16.39 -19.05
C ASP A 309 -6.83 15.39 -20.20
N HIS A 310 -7.21 15.86 -21.40
CA HIS A 310 -7.34 15.01 -22.59
C HIS A 310 -6.00 14.58 -23.20
N LYS A 311 -4.86 15.10 -22.71
CA LYS A 311 -3.52 14.74 -23.16
C LYS A 311 -2.76 13.90 -22.14
N GLU A 312 -3.01 14.15 -20.86
CA GLU A 312 -2.18 13.61 -19.77
C GLU A 312 -2.99 13.08 -18.57
N GLN A 313 -4.23 12.62 -18.80
CA GLN A 313 -5.03 11.92 -17.80
C GLN A 313 -4.25 10.75 -17.17
N TRP A 314 -3.49 9.99 -17.95
CA TRP A 314 -2.71 8.84 -17.47
C TRP A 314 -1.72 9.22 -16.36
N ILE A 315 -1.13 10.42 -16.41
CA ILE A 315 -0.24 10.92 -15.34
C ILE A 315 -1.04 11.14 -14.06
N SER A 316 -2.24 11.69 -14.16
CA SER A 316 -3.14 11.86 -13.01
C SER A 316 -3.55 10.52 -12.40
N GLU A 317 -3.78 9.50 -13.22
CA GLU A 317 -4.07 8.13 -12.76
C GLU A 317 -2.90 7.52 -12.01
N VAL A 318 -1.71 7.53 -12.60
CA VAL A 318 -0.49 6.98 -11.98
C VAL A 318 -0.19 7.71 -10.66
N LYS A 319 -0.37 9.04 -10.63
CA LYS A 319 -0.28 9.82 -9.39
C LYS A 319 -1.29 9.37 -8.34
N ALA A 320 -2.54 9.10 -8.74
CA ALA A 320 -3.58 8.60 -7.85
C ALA A 320 -3.21 7.24 -7.25
N TRP A 321 -2.72 6.33 -8.09
CA TRP A 321 -2.30 4.99 -7.67
C TRP A 321 -1.16 5.09 -6.66
N PHE A 322 -0.14 5.91 -6.95
CA PHE A 322 1.01 6.10 -6.06
C PHE A 322 0.62 6.65 -4.68
N ILE A 323 -0.19 7.73 -4.65
CA ILE A 323 -0.68 8.31 -3.38
C ILE A 323 -1.55 7.30 -2.63
N THR A 324 -2.45 6.61 -3.32
CA THR A 324 -3.40 5.69 -2.68
C THR A 324 -2.72 4.44 -2.18
N ALA A 325 -1.69 3.93 -2.88
CA ALA A 325 -0.87 2.82 -2.43
C ALA A 325 -0.13 3.19 -1.13
N PHE A 326 0.50 4.37 -1.07
CA PHE A 326 1.10 4.87 0.17
C PHE A 326 0.09 4.94 1.33
N LEU A 327 -1.09 5.51 1.09
CA LEU A 327 -2.17 5.58 2.08
C LEU A 327 -2.68 4.19 2.49
N ASN A 328 -2.74 3.24 1.56
CA ASN A 328 -3.09 1.85 1.82
C ASN A 328 -2.06 1.19 2.76
N GLY A 329 -0.76 1.44 2.53
CA GLY A 329 0.31 0.99 3.42
C GLY A 329 0.14 1.52 4.84
N ARG A 330 -0.07 2.84 4.97
CA ARG A 330 -0.34 3.52 6.25
C ARG A 330 -1.57 2.96 6.96
N TYR A 331 -2.68 2.77 6.24
CA TYR A 331 -3.93 2.28 6.79
C TYR A 331 -3.86 0.80 7.19
N SER A 332 -3.22 -0.05 6.37
CA SER A 332 -3.05 -1.48 6.64
C SER A 332 -2.27 -1.73 7.93
N LEU A 333 -1.27 -0.89 8.19
CA LEU A 333 -0.52 -0.94 9.43
C LEU A 333 -1.37 -0.54 10.64
N LEU A 334 -2.11 0.58 10.52
CA LEU A 334 -3.04 1.03 11.56
C LEU A 334 -4.05 -0.07 11.91
N GLN A 335 -4.59 -0.75 10.90
CA GLN A 335 -5.49 -1.89 11.10
C GLN A 335 -4.80 -3.06 11.82
N THR A 336 -3.56 -3.38 11.44
CA THR A 336 -2.79 -4.47 12.04
C THR A 336 -2.62 -4.25 13.53
N VAL A 337 -2.32 -3.03 13.96
CA VAL A 337 -2.16 -2.72 15.39
C VAL A 337 -3.51 -2.59 16.11
N ARG A 338 -4.53 -1.97 15.50
CA ARG A 338 -5.88 -1.80 16.09
C ARG A 338 -6.62 -3.12 16.30
N ARG A 339 -6.34 -4.16 15.51
CA ARG A 339 -7.02 -5.47 15.61
C ARG A 339 -6.76 -6.22 16.93
N THR A 340 -5.96 -5.70 17.84
CA THR A 340 -5.80 -6.19 19.22
C THR A 340 -7.08 -6.16 20.09
N GLY A 341 -8.20 -5.62 19.60
CA GLY A 341 -9.52 -5.66 20.28
C GLY A 341 -10.47 -6.78 19.85
N SER A 342 -10.23 -7.45 18.72
CA SER A 342 -11.03 -8.62 18.32
C SER A 342 -10.51 -9.85 19.07
N LYS A 343 -11.37 -10.60 19.74
CA LYS A 343 -11.01 -11.71 20.64
C LYS A 343 -9.88 -12.57 20.06
N ARG A 344 -8.67 -12.46 20.64
CA ARG A 344 -7.49 -13.29 20.35
C ARG A 344 -7.91 -14.75 20.30
N THR A 345 -7.94 -15.32 19.11
CA THR A 345 -7.82 -16.77 18.95
C THR A 345 -6.37 -17.09 19.28
N GLY A 346 -6.10 -17.90 20.31
CA GLY A 346 -4.78 -18.07 20.95
C GLY A 346 -3.61 -18.60 20.10
N ASN A 347 -3.67 -18.49 18.78
CA ASN A 347 -2.67 -18.94 17.82
C ASN A 347 -2.00 -17.77 17.05
N GLU A 348 -2.18 -16.52 17.47
CA GLU A 348 -1.45 -15.42 16.82
C GLU A 348 0.06 -15.52 17.11
N PRO A 349 0.93 -15.39 16.09
CA PRO A 349 2.36 -15.52 16.26
C PRO A 349 2.89 -14.44 17.22
N GLU A 350 3.72 -14.84 18.18
CA GLU A 350 4.30 -14.00 19.24
C GLU A 350 4.96 -12.70 18.71
N HIS A 351 5.41 -12.73 17.46
CA HIS A 351 5.98 -11.59 16.74
C HIS A 351 5.02 -10.40 16.64
N MET A 352 3.71 -10.64 16.44
CA MET A 352 2.69 -9.57 16.38
C MET A 352 2.52 -8.84 17.72
N LEU A 353 2.72 -9.53 18.84
CA LEU A 353 2.63 -8.93 20.18
C LEU A 353 3.80 -7.98 20.47
N LYS A 354 4.98 -8.26 19.91
CA LYS A 354 6.15 -7.39 20.04
C LYS A 354 5.96 -6.08 19.27
N LEU A 355 5.31 -6.14 18.10
CA LEU A 355 4.99 -4.95 17.31
C LEU A 355 4.11 -3.94 18.04
N CYS A 356 3.08 -4.39 18.75
CA CYS A 356 2.21 -3.49 19.51
C CYS A 356 2.95 -2.72 20.63
N ARG A 357 4.08 -3.23 21.13
CA ARG A 357 4.92 -2.51 22.11
C ARG A 357 5.87 -1.51 21.47
N MET A 358 6.24 -1.73 20.21
CA MET A 358 7.17 -0.87 19.48
C MET A 358 6.47 0.24 18.70
N VAL A 359 5.23 -0.01 18.27
CA VAL A 359 4.44 0.95 17.48
C VAL A 359 3.60 1.81 18.43
N LEU A 360 4.11 2.99 18.76
CA LEU A 360 3.32 4.04 19.39
C LEU A 360 2.64 4.87 18.29
N PHE A 361 1.31 4.93 18.31
CA PHE A 361 0.58 5.82 17.42
C PHE A 361 0.69 7.25 17.91
N GLN A 362 0.94 8.13 16.96
CA GLN A 362 0.81 9.55 17.17
C GLN A 362 -0.68 9.89 17.12
N ASN A 363 -1.24 10.27 18.25
CA ASN A 363 -2.52 10.95 18.28
C ASN A 363 -2.28 12.25 19.03
N ASN A 364 -2.51 13.40 18.40
CA ASN A 364 -2.36 14.69 19.06
C ASN A 364 -3.26 14.83 20.29
N ASP A 365 -4.33 14.02 20.39
CA ASP A 365 -5.22 13.96 21.56
C ASP A 365 -4.75 12.98 22.65
N TYR A 366 -3.72 12.17 22.38
CA TYR A 366 -3.16 11.22 23.35
C TYR A 366 -1.69 11.52 23.60
N ILE A 367 -1.41 11.98 24.81
CA ILE A 367 -0.03 12.01 25.30
C ILE A 367 0.33 10.55 25.63
N ASN A 368 1.22 9.95 24.84
CA ASN A 368 1.83 8.65 25.17
C ASN A 368 2.77 8.82 26.37
N ILE A 369 2.20 9.09 27.53
CA ILE A 369 2.92 9.10 28.77
C ILE A 369 3.04 7.66 29.22
N ASN A 370 4.27 7.19 29.45
CA ASN A 370 4.46 5.96 30.20
C ASN A 370 3.82 6.15 31.58
N PHE A 371 2.61 5.64 31.76
CA PHE A 371 1.80 5.85 32.94
C PHE A 371 2.54 5.43 34.22
N ILE A 372 3.36 4.38 34.12
CA ILE A 372 4.19 3.91 35.24
C ILE A 372 5.28 4.94 35.57
N SER A 373 5.98 5.48 34.56
CA SER A 373 6.98 6.53 34.76
C SER A 373 6.37 7.83 35.28
N LEU A 374 5.18 8.20 34.80
CA LEU A 374 4.45 9.35 35.31
C LEU A 374 4.04 9.16 36.76
N LEU A 375 3.47 8.00 37.10
CA LEU A 375 3.15 7.66 38.48
C LEU A 375 4.40 7.69 39.36
N ALA A 376 5.52 7.12 38.90
CA ALA A 376 6.79 7.17 39.64
C ALA A 376 7.26 8.62 39.86
N CYS A 377 7.24 9.47 38.82
CA CYS A 377 7.56 10.89 38.95
C CYS A 377 6.61 11.62 39.92
N ILE A 378 5.31 11.38 39.83
CA ILE A 378 4.31 11.94 40.73
C ILE A 378 4.58 11.47 42.17
N SER A 379 4.83 10.18 42.39
CA SER A 379 5.13 9.62 43.71
C SER A 379 6.41 10.21 44.30
N VAL A 380 7.47 10.37 43.51
CA VAL A 380 8.73 10.99 43.95
C VAL A 380 8.51 12.47 44.27
N LEU A 381 7.79 13.21 43.44
CA LEU A 381 7.46 14.61 43.70
C LEU A 381 6.61 14.77 44.96
N LEU A 382 5.60 13.91 45.16
CA LEU A 382 4.79 13.89 46.38
C LEU A 382 5.64 13.58 47.61
N LEU A 383 6.59 12.65 47.50
CA LEU A 383 7.51 12.33 48.58
C LEU A 383 8.44 13.51 48.91
N ILE A 384 8.99 14.18 47.89
CA ILE A 384 9.82 15.39 48.07
C ILE A 384 9.00 16.51 48.71
N CYS A 385 7.76 16.73 48.26
CA CYS A 385 6.84 17.70 48.87
C CYS A 385 6.56 17.34 50.33
N ALA A 386 6.30 16.06 50.63
CA ALA A 386 6.05 15.61 52.00
C ALA A 386 7.28 15.82 52.90
N LEU A 387 8.48 15.51 52.40
CA LEU A 387 9.75 15.70 53.13
C LEU A 387 10.11 17.19 53.30
N SER A 388 9.87 18.01 52.28
CA SER A 388 10.10 19.46 52.32
C SER A 388 9.10 20.16 53.26
N CYS A 389 7.85 19.69 53.28
CA CYS A 389 6.88 20.14 54.27
C CYS A 389 7.20 19.62 55.67
N ALA A 390 7.80 18.44 55.83
CA ALA A 390 8.11 17.88 57.15
C ALA A 390 9.03 18.78 57.99
N GLY A 391 9.93 19.57 57.37
CA GLY A 391 10.70 20.57 58.11
C GLY A 391 9.84 21.71 58.70
N ALA A 392 8.98 22.30 57.87
CA ALA A 392 8.08 23.39 58.29
C ALA A 392 6.93 22.89 59.20
N PHE A 393 6.38 21.71 58.91
CA PHE A 393 5.34 21.06 59.71
C PHE A 393 5.88 20.54 61.03
N ALA A 394 7.10 19.99 61.10
CA ALA A 394 7.71 19.61 62.36
C ALA A 394 7.96 20.83 63.26
N GLU A 395 8.34 21.97 62.68
CA GLU A 395 8.54 23.20 63.45
C GLU A 395 7.21 23.76 63.99
N VAL A 396 6.17 23.85 63.15
CA VAL A 396 4.81 24.29 63.54
C VAL A 396 4.17 23.30 64.51
N CYS A 397 4.24 21.99 64.27
CA CYS A 397 3.75 20.97 65.19
C CYS A 397 4.54 20.98 66.50
N SER A 398 5.85 21.26 66.51
CA SER A 398 6.59 21.40 67.77
C SER A 398 6.17 22.63 68.57
N LYS A 399 5.87 23.75 67.89
CA LYS A 399 5.36 24.99 68.52
C LYS A 399 3.95 24.80 69.06
N VAL A 400 3.07 24.18 68.29
CA VAL A 400 1.70 23.82 68.69
C VAL A 400 1.71 22.77 69.80
N TRP A 401 2.58 21.76 69.73
CA TRP A 401 2.73 20.73 70.76
C TRP A 401 3.28 21.31 72.07
N LYS A 402 4.26 22.23 72.00
CA LYS A 402 4.74 22.96 73.18
C LYS A 402 3.62 23.81 73.80
N ALA A 403 2.87 24.56 72.97
CA ALA A 403 1.73 25.37 73.43
C ALA A 403 0.60 24.53 74.03
N LEU A 404 0.29 23.37 73.43
CA LEU A 404 -0.70 22.44 73.97
C LEU A 404 -0.19 21.74 75.24
N SER A 405 1.09 21.34 75.30
CA SER A 405 1.66 20.65 76.47
C SER A 405 1.71 21.49 77.75
N GLN A 406 1.65 22.82 77.62
CA GLN A 406 1.58 23.75 78.75
C GLN A 406 0.14 24.04 79.21
N SER A 407 -0.87 23.62 78.45
CA SER A 407 -2.28 23.74 78.82
C SER A 407 -2.75 22.50 79.58
N THR A 408 -3.34 22.71 80.77
CA THR A 408 -3.96 21.66 81.60
C THR A 408 -5.10 20.93 80.89
N TYR A 409 -5.61 21.46 79.77
CA TYR A 409 -6.63 20.83 78.92
C TYR A 409 -6.07 19.73 77.99
N ALA A 410 -4.75 19.66 77.79
CA ALA A 410 -4.14 18.80 76.77
C ALA A 410 -3.99 17.33 77.15
N LYS A 411 -4.15 16.97 78.42
CA LYS A 411 -4.07 15.55 78.85
C LYS A 411 -5.23 14.73 78.27
N LYS A 412 -6.45 15.29 78.26
CA LYS A 412 -7.66 14.63 77.74
C LYS A 412 -7.69 14.57 76.20
N LEU A 413 -7.13 15.58 75.53
CA LEU A 413 -7.01 15.60 74.07
C LEU A 413 -5.94 14.64 73.56
N ARG A 414 -4.83 14.48 74.29
CA ARG A 414 -3.75 13.53 73.96
C ARG A 414 -4.28 12.09 73.91
N ASP A 415 -5.10 11.69 74.87
CA ASP A 415 -5.66 10.34 74.93
C ASP A 415 -6.69 10.07 73.81
N GLN A 416 -7.43 11.10 73.37
CA GLN A 416 -8.37 10.98 72.23
C GLN A 416 -7.67 10.92 70.87
N VAL A 417 -6.58 11.68 70.68
CA VAL A 417 -5.81 11.69 69.42
C VAL A 417 -5.02 10.39 69.23
N VAL A 418 -4.50 9.79 70.31
CA VAL A 418 -3.84 8.47 70.23
C VAL A 418 -4.83 7.37 69.83
N GLY A 419 -6.08 7.43 70.30
CA GLY A 419 -7.14 6.52 69.86
C GLY A 419 -7.54 6.67 68.39
N LEU A 420 -7.64 7.91 67.89
CA LEU A 420 -7.94 8.20 66.49
C LEU A 420 -6.82 7.78 65.53
N TYR A 421 -5.55 7.95 65.94
CA TYR A 421 -4.40 7.55 65.13
C TYR A 421 -4.27 6.02 65.00
N GLN A 422 -4.65 5.28 66.05
CA GLN A 422 -4.72 3.81 65.99
C GLN A 422 -5.88 3.31 65.11
N ALA A 423 -7.04 4.00 65.11
CA ALA A 423 -8.17 3.67 64.24
C ALA A 423 -7.89 3.96 62.75
N TYR A 424 -7.17 5.04 62.43
CA TYR A 424 -6.83 5.41 61.06
C TYR A 424 -5.85 4.42 60.41
N ASN A 425 -4.82 3.97 61.14
CA ASN A 425 -3.86 2.97 60.63
C ASN A 425 -4.51 1.60 60.36
N PHE A 426 -5.58 1.25 61.08
CA PHE A 426 -6.33 0.02 60.82
C PHE A 426 -7.16 0.10 59.53
N HIS A 427 -7.69 1.29 59.19
CA HIS A 427 -8.50 1.48 57.99
C HIS A 427 -7.66 1.51 56.70
N VAL A 428 -6.44 2.06 56.77
CA VAL A 428 -5.47 2.04 55.66
C VAL A 428 -4.97 0.62 55.36
N LEU A 429 -4.84 -0.24 56.39
CA LEU A 429 -4.49 -1.66 56.21
C LEU A 429 -5.59 -2.47 55.50
N LEU A 430 -6.86 -2.15 55.75
CA LEU A 430 -8.02 -2.80 55.11
C LEU A 430 -8.14 -2.44 53.62
N LEU A 431 -7.87 -1.19 53.24
CA LEU A 431 -7.86 -0.76 51.84
C LEU A 431 -6.69 -1.37 51.05
N PHE A 432 -5.58 -1.68 51.73
CA PHE A 432 -4.43 -2.35 51.12
C PHE A 432 -4.70 -3.84 50.83
N LEU A 433 -5.54 -4.50 51.63
CA LEU A 433 -5.92 -5.91 51.44
C LEU A 433 -6.96 -6.12 50.34
N ASP A 434 -7.86 -5.16 50.11
CA ASP A 434 -8.89 -5.25 49.06
C ASP A 434 -8.31 -5.08 47.64
N ALA A 435 -7.15 -4.42 47.52
CA ALA A 435 -6.44 -4.22 46.25
C ALA A 435 -5.66 -5.46 45.75
N HIS A 436 -5.60 -6.56 46.53
CA HIS A 436 -4.70 -7.68 46.27
C HIS A 436 -5.33 -9.09 46.21
N LEU A 437 -6.66 -9.21 46.13
CA LEU A 437 -7.32 -10.52 45.92
C LEU A 437 -7.94 -10.65 44.52
N PRO A 438 -7.57 -11.69 43.71
CA PRO A 438 -8.11 -11.85 42.37
C PRO A 438 -9.34 -12.77 42.39
N PHE A 439 -10.55 -12.22 42.26
CA PHE A 439 -11.76 -13.00 41.93
C PHE A 439 -12.21 -12.70 40.50
N ARG A 440 -11.99 -13.66 39.59
CA ARG A 440 -12.42 -13.58 38.19
C ARG A 440 -13.53 -14.61 37.94
N ARG A 441 -14.79 -14.14 37.88
CA ARG A 441 -15.95 -14.95 37.45
C ARG A 441 -16.29 -14.60 36.00
N GLN A 442 -16.12 -15.56 35.10
CA GLN A 442 -16.34 -15.38 33.65
C GLN A 442 -17.68 -16.01 33.25
N ARG A 443 -18.64 -15.20 32.77
CA ARG A 443 -19.84 -15.69 32.08
C ARG A 443 -19.62 -15.64 30.57
N GLN A 444 -19.91 -16.76 29.90
CA GLN A 444 -19.90 -16.91 28.45
C GLN A 444 -21.19 -16.38 27.83
N THR A 445 -21.06 -15.68 26.71
CA THR A 445 -22.11 -15.60 25.69
C THR A 445 -21.48 -15.83 24.31
N ARG A 446 -22.04 -16.81 23.59
CA ARG A 446 -21.78 -17.13 22.18
C ARG A 446 -22.63 -16.21 21.29
N PHE A 447 -22.12 -15.82 20.12
CA PHE A 447 -22.80 -15.63 18.80
C PHE A 447 -22.07 -14.61 17.88
N PRO A 448 -22.29 -14.61 16.54
CA PRO A 448 -21.49 -15.35 15.57
C PRO A 448 -20.64 -14.43 14.65
N GLN A 449 -19.59 -15.02 14.07
CA GLN A 449 -18.79 -14.45 12.99
C GLN A 449 -19.37 -14.87 11.63
N SER A 450 -19.71 -13.91 10.78
CA SER A 450 -19.62 -14.03 9.32
C SER A 450 -20.09 -12.71 8.70
N LEU A 451 -19.25 -12.01 7.93
CA LEU A 451 -19.69 -11.25 6.73
C LEU A 451 -18.61 -10.47 5.94
N PHE A 452 -17.31 -10.47 6.31
CA PHE A 452 -16.32 -9.63 5.59
C PHE A 452 -15.17 -10.33 4.88
N TRP A 453 -15.17 -11.66 4.80
CA TRP A 453 -14.18 -12.41 4.02
C TRP A 453 -14.88 -13.45 3.16
N ASN A 454 -15.62 -13.00 2.15
CA ASN A 454 -16.07 -13.89 1.10
C ASN A 454 -15.04 -13.88 -0.04
N ARG A 455 -13.96 -14.64 0.16
CA ARG A 455 -12.86 -14.89 -0.79
C ARG A 455 -13.30 -15.76 -2.00
N ASN A 456 -14.60 -15.88 -2.25
CA ASN A 456 -15.19 -16.89 -3.13
C ASN A 456 -16.02 -16.34 -4.30
N ARG A 457 -15.85 -15.07 -4.69
CA ARG A 457 -16.23 -14.69 -6.07
C ARG A 457 -15.16 -15.22 -7.02
N ARG A 458 -15.46 -16.43 -7.50
CA ARG A 458 -14.89 -17.13 -8.64
C ARG A 458 -14.34 -16.16 -9.69
N TRP A 459 -13.03 -16.12 -9.81
CA TRP A 459 -12.38 -15.98 -11.10
C TRP A 459 -12.52 -17.32 -11.82
N GLN A 460 -13.70 -17.58 -12.41
CA GLN A 460 -13.79 -18.53 -13.52
C GLN A 460 -13.18 -17.82 -14.73
N PHE A 461 -11.86 -17.60 -14.69
CA PHE A 461 -11.12 -17.60 -15.94
C PHE A 461 -11.35 -18.99 -16.52
N ASP A 462 -11.89 -19.02 -17.72
CA ASP A 462 -12.14 -20.23 -18.45
C ASP A 462 -10.78 -20.91 -18.68
N GLN A 463 -10.38 -21.82 -17.79
CA GLN A 463 -9.22 -22.71 -18.04
C GLN A 463 -9.42 -23.52 -19.33
N ARG A 464 -10.63 -23.49 -19.93
CA ARG A 464 -10.94 -24.00 -21.26
C ARG A 464 -10.47 -23.11 -22.41
N LEU A 465 -10.09 -21.84 -22.17
CA LEU A 465 -9.47 -20.99 -23.19
C LEU A 465 -7.97 -21.30 -23.37
N PHE A 466 -7.36 -22.01 -22.41
CA PHE A 466 -5.97 -22.48 -22.48
C PHE A 466 -5.87 -23.96 -22.07
N PRO A 467 -6.54 -24.90 -22.77
CA PRO A 467 -6.38 -26.32 -22.49
C PRO A 467 -4.93 -26.72 -22.75
N SER A 468 -4.30 -27.36 -21.77
CA SER A 468 -2.86 -27.62 -21.71
C SER A 468 -2.28 -28.46 -22.86
N SER A 469 -3.12 -29.02 -23.73
CA SER A 469 -2.74 -29.94 -24.80
C SER A 469 -2.86 -29.39 -26.24
N ASP A 470 -3.61 -28.31 -26.49
CA ASP A 470 -3.83 -27.76 -27.84
C ASP A 470 -3.31 -26.32 -27.94
N TRP A 471 -1.99 -26.17 -27.85
CA TRP A 471 -1.37 -24.88 -28.10
C TRP A 471 -1.55 -24.50 -29.57
N ILE A 472 -2.31 -23.42 -29.80
CA ILE A 472 -2.22 -22.58 -31.00
C ILE A 472 -0.72 -22.39 -31.26
N ARG A 473 -0.23 -22.74 -32.46
CA ARG A 473 1.14 -22.42 -32.88
C ARG A 473 1.24 -20.91 -33.06
N LEU A 474 1.36 -20.19 -31.95
CA LEU A 474 1.66 -18.77 -31.91
C LEU A 474 3.09 -18.63 -32.44
N ARG A 475 3.23 -18.05 -33.63
CA ARG A 475 4.53 -17.61 -34.14
C ARG A 475 4.60 -16.11 -33.93
N THR A 476 5.71 -15.65 -33.38
CA THR A 476 6.15 -14.27 -33.58
C THR A 476 6.24 -14.04 -35.10
N LEU A 477 5.43 -13.12 -35.62
CA LEU A 477 5.51 -12.74 -37.01
C LEU A 477 6.84 -11.99 -37.19
N GLN A 478 7.76 -12.56 -37.97
CA GLN A 478 8.89 -11.79 -38.45
C GLN A 478 8.34 -10.61 -39.25
N PRO A 479 8.85 -9.38 -39.04
CA PRO A 479 8.46 -8.25 -39.86
C PRO A 479 8.72 -8.60 -41.33
N PRO A 480 7.87 -8.14 -42.27
CA PRO A 480 8.16 -8.30 -43.69
C PRO A 480 9.55 -7.71 -43.94
N SER A 481 10.45 -8.50 -44.53
CA SER A 481 11.75 -8.01 -44.98
C SER A 481 11.51 -6.87 -45.95
N SER A 482 11.86 -5.65 -45.52
CA SER A 482 11.81 -4.42 -46.32
C SER A 482 12.66 -4.54 -47.57
#